data_AF-A0A6G1S1V0-F1
#
_entry.id   AF-A0A6G1S1V0-F1
#
_cell.length_a   1.000
_cell.length_b   1.000
_cell.length_c   1.000
_cell.angle_alpha   90.00
_cell.angle_beta   90.00
_cell.angle_gamma   90.00
#
_symmetry.space_group_name_H-M   'P 1'
#
loop_
_entity.id
_entity.type
_entity.pdbx_description
1 polymer ?
#
loop_
_entity_poly.entity_id
_entity_poly.type
_entity_poly.pdbx_seq_one_letter_code
_entity_poly.pdbx_strand_id
1 'polypeptide(L)'
;KRRHVTRTMKSYQKLTTAVPQPAACWVEEEGASPAPTRCGKLAPWWVGSGLLVAAVLLSTITVWVLRQVSGGWPGPALPPKCLLVPEDHRFDCYPEHHVVVTQELCESRGCCFIQTPPQAGGKRGVPWCFYPPDFPSYTLESLNQTALGMVGLLVRREKAYYPRDIEMLRLDVEFETNTRLHIKITDAANPRFEVPLEVPRAMKRAENPIYSLDFSRDPFGVLLRRRATGTVLLNTTVAPLIFADQFLQIATLLPSKFLYGLGEHRGTLLHSLDWSTLTLWARDISPTESFNLYGAHPFYLLMEEGGDAHGVFLLNSN
;
A
#
# COMPACT_ATOMS: atom_id res chain seq x y z
N LYS A 1 6.91 48.04 -33.28
CA LYS A 1 7.79 48.30 -32.11
C LYS A 1 7.53 47.22 -31.07
N ARG A 2 8.49 46.31 -30.84
CA ARG A 2 8.69 45.39 -29.67
C ARG A 2 7.56 44.37 -29.37
N ARG A 3 7.82 43.11 -29.02
CA ARG A 3 9.03 42.27 -28.92
C ARG A 3 8.50 40.83 -28.80
N HIS A 4 8.93 39.92 -29.67
CA HIS A 4 8.84 38.48 -29.43
C HIS A 4 9.78 38.12 -28.28
N VAL A 5 9.30 37.33 -27.33
CA VAL A 5 10.12 36.70 -26.29
C VAL A 5 10.12 35.20 -26.58
N THR A 6 11.13 34.75 -27.32
CA THR A 6 11.51 33.35 -27.45
C THR A 6 12.23 32.94 -26.17
N ARG A 7 11.71 31.94 -25.46
CA ARG A 7 12.36 31.34 -24.29
C ARG A 7 13.01 30.03 -24.72
N THR A 8 14.33 30.07 -24.87
CA THR A 8 15.20 28.92 -25.12
C THR A 8 15.17 27.93 -23.96
N MET A 9 14.80 26.67 -24.22
CA MET A 9 15.01 25.55 -23.30
C MET A 9 16.48 25.13 -23.33
N LYS A 10 17.11 25.07 -22.16
CA LYS A 10 18.46 24.53 -21.99
C LYS A 10 18.40 23.01 -21.94
N SER A 11 19.23 22.39 -22.78
CA SER A 11 19.54 20.97 -22.83
C SER A 11 20.11 20.48 -21.50
N TYR A 12 19.57 19.37 -20.97
CA TYR A 12 20.15 18.67 -19.82
C TYR A 12 21.18 17.63 -20.31
N GLN A 13 22.42 17.81 -19.86
CA GLN A 13 23.54 16.90 -20.09
C GLN A 13 23.37 15.59 -19.29
N LYS A 14 23.60 14.46 -19.97
CA LYS A 14 23.78 13.14 -19.37
C LYS A 14 25.03 13.13 -18.48
N LEU A 15 24.87 12.77 -17.20
CA LEU A 15 25.99 12.32 -16.37
C LEU A 15 26.19 10.81 -16.58
N THR A 16 27.34 10.46 -17.15
CA THR A 16 27.89 9.10 -17.20
C THR A 16 28.76 8.87 -15.96
N THR A 17 28.40 7.90 -15.13
CA THR A 17 29.28 7.37 -14.07
C THR A 17 29.87 6.05 -14.54
N ALA A 18 31.16 6.07 -14.85
CA ALA A 18 31.97 4.88 -15.08
C ALA A 18 32.28 4.21 -13.73
N VAL A 19 32.08 2.88 -13.66
CA VAL A 19 32.57 2.03 -12.56
C VAL A 19 33.57 1.05 -13.18
N PRO A 20 34.83 0.97 -12.71
CA PRO A 20 35.82 0.04 -13.24
C PRO A 20 35.65 -1.37 -12.65
N GLN A 21 35.73 -2.38 -13.51
CA GLN A 21 35.91 -3.79 -13.14
C GLN A 21 37.35 -4.03 -12.64
N PRO A 22 37.55 -4.91 -11.63
CA PRO A 22 38.81 -5.61 -11.46
C PRO A 22 38.78 -6.98 -12.15
N ALA A 23 39.90 -7.27 -12.81
CA ALA A 23 40.17 -8.43 -13.64
C ALA A 23 40.30 -9.75 -12.86
N ALA A 24 40.07 -10.83 -13.60
CA ALA A 24 40.35 -12.21 -13.23
C ALA A 24 41.86 -12.46 -13.03
N CYS A 25 42.21 -13.28 -12.04
CA CYS A 25 43.52 -13.91 -11.94
C CYS A 25 43.38 -15.43 -11.99
N TRP A 26 44.22 -16.00 -12.84
CA TRP A 26 44.33 -17.40 -13.23
C TRP A 26 45.03 -18.24 -12.16
N VAL A 27 44.74 -19.54 -12.21
CA VAL A 27 45.44 -20.62 -11.54
C VAL A 27 46.74 -20.93 -12.31
N GLU A 28 47.86 -21.04 -11.61
CA GLU A 28 49.00 -21.84 -12.05
C GLU A 28 49.52 -22.69 -10.88
N GLU A 29 49.68 -23.97 -11.18
CA GLU A 29 50.25 -25.03 -10.35
C GLU A 29 51.61 -25.37 -11.00
N GLU A 30 52.67 -25.51 -10.20
CA GLU A 30 53.72 -26.55 -10.34
C GLU A 30 54.96 -26.21 -9.48
N GLY A 31 55.58 -27.27 -8.94
CA GLY A 31 57.03 -27.43 -9.13
C GLY A 31 57.96 -27.46 -7.91
N ALA A 32 58.10 -28.66 -7.35
CA ALA A 32 59.37 -29.30 -6.98
C ALA A 32 60.18 -28.87 -5.73
N SER A 33 60.39 -29.90 -4.89
CA SER A 33 61.38 -30.07 -3.80
C SER A 33 62.84 -30.16 -4.35
N PRO A 34 63.92 -30.05 -3.53
CA PRO A 34 64.26 -31.09 -2.55
C PRO A 34 64.90 -30.64 -1.20
N ALA A 35 64.81 -31.56 -0.24
CA ALA A 35 65.48 -31.63 1.07
C ALA A 35 67.03 -31.83 0.92
N PRO A 36 67.89 -31.97 1.97
CA PRO A 36 67.61 -32.50 3.32
C PRO A 36 68.38 -31.88 4.50
N THR A 37 67.94 -32.16 5.74
CA THR A 37 68.84 -32.58 6.84
C THR A 37 68.05 -33.11 8.04
N ARG A 38 68.70 -33.98 8.79
CA ARG A 38 68.17 -35.04 9.66
C ARG A 38 68.72 -34.86 11.08
N CYS A 39 67.90 -35.14 12.10
CA CYS A 39 68.19 -35.56 13.50
C CYS A 39 67.27 -34.81 14.48
N GLY A 40 66.70 -35.39 15.52
CA GLY A 40 66.84 -36.72 16.12
C GLY A 40 65.68 -36.95 17.10
N LYS A 41 65.50 -38.22 17.50
CA LYS A 41 64.47 -38.70 18.41
C LYS A 41 64.68 -38.18 19.84
N LEU A 42 63.59 -38.01 20.60
CA LEU A 42 63.29 -38.72 21.86
C LEU A 42 62.03 -38.14 22.52
N ALA A 43 61.05 -38.99 22.81
CA ALA A 43 60.00 -38.74 23.80
C ALA A 43 60.51 -39.13 25.20
N PRO A 44 59.91 -38.59 26.27
CA PRO A 44 58.92 -39.36 27.03
C PRO A 44 57.70 -38.48 27.41
N TRP A 45 56.46 -38.88 27.11
CA TRP A 45 55.52 -39.60 27.99
C TRP A 45 55.48 -39.07 29.44
N TRP A 46 54.23 -38.81 29.89
CA TRP A 46 53.77 -38.43 31.25
C TRP A 46 53.53 -36.94 31.55
N VAL A 47 52.48 -36.35 30.97
CA VAL A 47 51.48 -35.49 31.69
C VAL A 47 50.10 -35.69 31.04
N GLY A 48 49.67 -36.94 30.93
CA GLY A 48 48.33 -37.29 30.48
C GLY A 48 47.38 -37.27 31.68
N SER A 49 46.28 -36.54 31.55
CA SER A 49 44.96 -36.72 32.21
C SER A 49 44.40 -35.45 32.87
N GLY A 50 45.21 -34.56 33.43
CA GLY A 50 44.70 -33.36 34.14
C GLY A 50 44.18 -32.25 33.22
N LEU A 51 44.95 -31.88 32.19
CA LEU A 51 44.59 -30.79 31.26
C LEU A 51 43.48 -31.15 30.26
N LEU A 52 43.40 -32.42 29.87
CA LEU A 52 42.33 -32.91 28.97
C LEU A 52 40.97 -32.89 29.66
N VAL A 53 40.91 -33.22 30.95
CA VAL A 53 39.66 -33.18 31.72
C VAL A 53 39.19 -31.74 31.94
N ALA A 54 40.09 -30.81 32.24
CA ALA A 54 39.73 -29.38 32.39
C ALA A 54 39.25 -28.75 31.07
N ALA A 55 39.87 -29.09 29.93
CA ALA A 55 39.45 -28.60 28.62
C ALA A 55 38.09 -29.19 28.16
N VAL A 56 37.83 -30.46 28.47
CA VAL A 56 36.52 -31.11 28.19
C VAL A 56 35.43 -30.58 29.14
N LEU A 57 35.74 -30.27 30.40
CA LEU A 57 34.80 -29.65 31.32
C LEU A 57 34.48 -28.20 30.92
N LEU A 58 35.47 -27.41 30.49
CA LEU A 58 35.25 -26.05 29.99
C LEU A 58 34.48 -26.05 28.64
N SER A 59 34.74 -27.02 27.75
CA SER A 59 33.99 -27.14 26.49
C SER A 59 32.56 -27.62 26.72
N THR A 60 32.32 -28.54 27.66
CA THR A 60 30.96 -28.98 27.99
C THR A 60 30.18 -27.90 28.72
N ILE A 61 30.80 -27.09 29.59
CA ILE A 61 30.17 -25.94 30.23
C ILE A 61 29.85 -24.85 29.20
N THR A 62 30.76 -24.53 28.29
CA THR A 62 30.47 -23.56 27.21
C THR A 62 29.40 -24.06 26.24
N VAL A 63 29.38 -25.34 25.88
CA VAL A 63 28.32 -25.95 25.09
C VAL A 63 26.99 -25.98 25.85
N TRP A 64 27.01 -26.23 27.16
CA TRP A 64 25.80 -26.21 28.01
C TRP A 64 25.25 -24.79 28.19
N VAL A 65 26.13 -23.79 28.35
CA VAL A 65 25.77 -22.36 28.39
C VAL A 65 25.27 -21.89 27.02
N LEU A 66 25.93 -22.25 25.92
CA LEU A 66 25.44 -21.97 24.56
C LEU A 66 24.10 -22.66 24.29
N ARG A 67 23.87 -23.84 24.85
CA ARG A 67 22.61 -24.59 24.75
C ARG A 67 21.50 -24.02 25.64
N GLN A 68 21.85 -23.38 26.77
CA GLN A 68 20.91 -22.60 27.58
C GLN A 68 20.59 -21.24 26.95
N VAL A 69 21.54 -20.63 26.22
CA VAL A 69 21.32 -19.37 25.48
C VAL A 69 20.62 -19.59 24.13
N SER A 70 20.68 -20.81 23.57
CA SER A 70 19.88 -21.22 22.40
C SER A 70 18.44 -21.60 22.74
N GLY A 71 18.03 -21.48 24.01
CA GLY A 71 16.62 -21.44 24.38
C GLY A 71 16.02 -20.20 23.75
N GLY A 72 15.39 -20.40 22.58
CA GLY A 72 14.92 -19.36 21.69
C GLY A 72 14.33 -18.18 22.44
N TRP A 73 14.94 -17.02 22.24
CA TRP A 73 14.29 -15.77 22.55
C TRP A 73 12.91 -15.84 21.89
N PRO A 74 11.81 -15.61 22.62
CA PRO A 74 10.53 -15.41 21.98
C PRO A 74 10.75 -14.30 20.95
N GLY A 75 10.67 -14.63 19.67
CA GLY A 75 10.57 -13.61 18.64
C GLY A 75 9.46 -12.64 19.05
N PRO A 76 9.57 -11.33 18.75
CA PRO A 76 8.57 -10.36 19.15
C PRO A 76 7.17 -10.91 18.83
N ALA A 77 6.38 -11.11 19.88
CA ALA A 77 5.06 -11.71 19.74
C ALA A 77 4.22 -10.79 18.87
N LEU A 78 3.74 -11.31 17.73
CA LEU A 78 2.85 -10.61 16.82
C LEU A 78 1.67 -10.02 17.62
N PRO A 79 1.35 -8.72 17.48
CA PRO A 79 0.21 -8.14 18.17
C PRO A 79 -1.08 -8.92 17.82
N PRO A 80 -1.91 -9.31 18.81
CA PRO A 80 -3.11 -10.11 18.55
C PRO A 80 -4.04 -9.49 17.49
N LYS A 81 -4.10 -8.15 17.44
CA LYS A 81 -4.87 -7.39 16.45
C LYS A 81 -4.48 -7.64 14.99
N CYS A 82 -3.21 -7.97 14.74
CA CYS A 82 -2.72 -8.24 13.40
C CYS A 82 -3.20 -9.59 12.87
N LEU A 83 -3.45 -10.56 13.76
CA LEU A 83 -3.98 -11.87 13.41
C LEU A 83 -5.50 -11.85 13.15
N LEU A 84 -6.18 -10.75 13.51
CA LEU A 84 -7.61 -10.57 13.27
C LEU A 84 -7.95 -10.13 11.84
N VAL A 85 -6.94 -9.80 11.01
CA VAL A 85 -7.16 -9.31 9.64
C VAL A 85 -6.88 -10.44 8.63
N PRO A 86 -7.92 -11.02 8.02
CA PRO A 86 -7.80 -12.00 6.94
C PRO A 86 -7.00 -11.45 5.76
N GLU A 87 -6.31 -12.32 5.02
CA GLU A 87 -5.42 -11.92 3.91
C GLU A 87 -6.12 -11.09 2.82
N ASP A 88 -7.36 -11.43 2.50
CA ASP A 88 -8.21 -10.73 1.52
C ASP A 88 -8.75 -9.37 2.03
N HIS A 89 -8.58 -9.07 3.32
CA HIS A 89 -8.95 -7.81 3.96
C HIS A 89 -7.74 -6.96 4.37
N ARG A 90 -6.53 -7.36 3.98
CA ARG A 90 -5.31 -6.58 4.25
C ARG A 90 -5.16 -5.46 3.24
N PHE A 91 -5.36 -4.22 3.70
CA PHE A 91 -5.08 -3.01 2.94
C PHE A 91 -3.64 -2.55 3.18
N ASP A 92 -2.92 -2.30 2.09
CA ASP A 92 -1.49 -1.96 2.11
C ASP A 92 -1.22 -0.63 2.86
N CYS A 93 -0.39 -0.71 3.91
CA CYS A 93 0.04 0.45 4.70
C CYS A 93 1.40 1.01 4.23
N TYR A 94 2.01 0.39 3.22
CA TYR A 94 3.27 0.83 2.65
C TYR A 94 3.27 0.72 1.11
N PRO A 95 2.35 1.44 0.43
CA PRO A 95 2.15 1.33 -1.02
C PRO A 95 3.32 1.88 -1.86
N GLU A 96 4.32 2.51 -1.25
CA GLU A 96 5.44 3.11 -1.96
C GLU A 96 6.42 2.08 -2.55
N HIS A 97 6.41 1.91 -3.87
CA HIS A 97 7.20 0.90 -4.57
C HIS A 97 8.73 1.09 -4.59
N HIS A 98 9.25 2.22 -4.09
CA HIS A 98 10.69 2.51 -4.13
C HIS A 98 11.45 1.99 -2.90
N VAL A 99 10.74 1.41 -1.92
CA VAL A 99 11.32 0.93 -0.66
C VAL A 99 10.96 -0.53 -0.46
N VAL A 100 11.96 -1.34 -0.10
CA VAL A 100 11.70 -2.69 0.43
C VAL A 100 11.24 -2.55 1.87
N VAL A 101 10.00 -2.95 2.13
CA VAL A 101 9.36 -2.75 3.44
C VAL A 101 9.90 -3.78 4.44
N THR A 102 10.59 -3.31 5.47
CA THR A 102 10.98 -4.13 6.63
C THR A 102 9.90 -4.11 7.70
N GLN A 103 9.99 -5.04 8.65
CA GLN A 103 9.08 -5.07 9.80
C GLN A 103 9.15 -3.75 10.58
N GLU A 104 10.35 -3.23 10.84
CA GLU A 104 10.55 -1.99 11.59
C GLU A 104 9.95 -0.78 10.88
N LEU A 105 10.10 -0.69 9.55
CA LEU A 105 9.49 0.37 8.76
C LEU A 105 7.97 0.32 8.84
N CYS A 106 7.38 -0.87 8.73
CA CYS A 106 5.94 -1.05 8.83
C CYS A 106 5.39 -0.67 10.21
N GLU A 107 6.03 -1.18 11.27
CA GLU A 107 5.62 -0.94 12.65
C GLU A 107 5.84 0.52 13.06
N SER A 108 6.83 1.22 12.48
CA SER A 108 7.02 2.66 12.68
C SER A 108 5.85 3.52 12.19
N ARG A 109 5.05 3.00 11.24
CA ARG A 109 3.79 3.61 10.79
C ARG A 109 2.59 3.22 11.67
N GLY A 110 2.78 2.38 12.69
CA GLY A 110 1.70 1.82 13.51
C GLY A 110 0.95 0.66 12.82
N CYS A 111 1.56 0.04 11.81
CA CYS A 111 0.94 -1.01 11.00
C CYS A 111 1.38 -2.42 11.39
N CYS A 112 0.66 -3.41 10.88
CA CYS A 112 0.91 -4.83 11.11
C CYS A 112 1.82 -5.41 10.04
N PHE A 113 2.79 -6.22 10.44
CA PHE A 113 3.70 -6.90 9.53
C PHE A 113 3.57 -8.42 9.63
N ILE A 114 3.10 -9.08 8.57
CA ILE A 114 3.04 -10.55 8.46
C ILE A 114 3.58 -10.95 7.09
N GLN A 115 4.71 -11.66 7.07
CA GLN A 115 5.26 -12.20 5.85
C GLN A 115 4.39 -13.33 5.31
N THR A 116 3.98 -13.21 4.05
CA THR A 116 3.29 -14.25 3.30
C THR A 116 4.24 -14.85 2.27
N PRO A 117 4.16 -16.16 1.98
CA PRO A 117 4.96 -16.78 0.94
C PRO A 117 4.76 -16.06 -0.40
N PRO A 118 5.84 -15.83 -1.20
CA PRO A 118 5.71 -15.19 -2.49
C PRO A 118 4.77 -15.99 -3.40
N GLN A 119 3.85 -15.31 -4.07
CA GLN A 119 2.97 -15.95 -5.05
C GLN A 119 3.78 -16.44 -6.26
N ALA A 120 3.39 -17.60 -6.80
CA ALA A 120 3.98 -18.13 -8.03
C ALA A 120 3.77 -17.16 -9.20
N GLY A 121 4.83 -16.90 -9.97
CA GLY A 121 4.76 -16.09 -11.20
C GLY A 121 4.98 -14.58 -11.00
N GLY A 122 5.50 -14.12 -9.87
CA GLY A 122 5.94 -12.72 -9.69
C GLY A 122 4.82 -11.69 -9.65
N LYS A 123 3.57 -12.12 -9.42
CA LYS A 123 2.44 -11.23 -9.21
C LYS A 123 2.56 -10.51 -7.86
N ARG A 124 2.02 -9.28 -7.80
CA ARG A 124 1.75 -8.63 -6.52
C ARG A 124 0.84 -9.55 -5.71
N GLY A 125 1.19 -9.77 -4.45
CA GLY A 125 0.45 -10.63 -3.55
C GLY A 125 -0.13 -9.84 -2.39
N VAL A 126 -0.63 -10.58 -1.41
CA VAL A 126 -1.12 -10.05 -0.13
C VAL A 126 -0.03 -9.16 0.51
N PRO A 127 -0.33 -7.91 0.88
CA PRO A 127 0.68 -7.00 1.44
C PRO A 127 1.20 -7.52 2.77
N TRP A 128 2.52 -7.49 2.94
CA TRP A 128 3.16 -7.86 4.20
C TRP A 128 2.90 -6.82 5.28
N CYS A 129 2.87 -5.54 4.90
CA CYS A 129 2.56 -4.41 5.78
C CYS A 129 1.13 -3.92 5.53
N PHE A 130 0.26 -4.00 6.54
CA PHE A 130 -1.15 -3.66 6.39
C PHE A 130 -1.72 -2.93 7.60
N TYR A 131 -2.81 -2.20 7.39
CA TYR A 131 -3.48 -1.47 8.47
C TYR A 131 -4.12 -2.44 9.48
N PRO A 132 -3.89 -2.26 10.79
CA PRO A 132 -4.68 -2.95 11.81
C PRO A 132 -6.12 -2.41 11.86
N PRO A 133 -7.07 -3.14 12.47
CA PRO A 133 -8.47 -2.70 12.59
C PRO A 133 -8.65 -1.39 13.39
N ASP A 134 -7.72 -1.11 14.30
CA ASP A 134 -7.71 0.08 15.17
C ASP A 134 -6.86 1.23 14.59
N PHE A 135 -6.44 1.15 13.31
CA PHE A 135 -5.63 2.19 12.71
C PHE A 135 -6.39 3.53 12.68
N PRO A 136 -5.78 4.66 13.11
CA PRO A 136 -6.48 5.93 13.17
C PRO A 136 -7.02 6.40 11.81
N SER A 137 -8.28 6.80 11.80
CA SER A 137 -9.00 7.37 10.66
C SER A 137 -9.66 8.70 11.07
N TYR A 138 -10.48 9.26 10.19
CA TYR A 138 -11.32 10.40 10.54
C TYR A 138 -12.52 9.95 11.36
N THR A 139 -13.05 10.86 12.17
CA THR A 139 -14.31 10.71 12.90
C THR A 139 -15.33 11.72 12.35
N LEU A 140 -16.59 11.30 12.16
CA LEU A 140 -17.69 12.18 11.77
C LEU A 140 -18.23 12.91 13.02
N GLU A 141 -17.78 14.16 13.22
CA GLU A 141 -18.10 14.97 14.40
C GLU A 141 -19.49 15.60 14.31
N SER A 142 -19.89 16.06 13.12
CA SER A 142 -21.21 16.65 12.90
C SER A 142 -21.77 16.29 11.54
N LEU A 143 -23.11 16.23 11.45
CA LEU A 143 -23.84 15.99 10.23
C LEU A 143 -25.15 16.77 10.26
N ASN A 144 -25.27 17.78 9.39
CA ASN A 144 -26.40 18.67 9.30
C ASN A 144 -27.14 18.48 7.96
N GLN A 145 -28.47 18.56 7.98
CA GLN A 145 -29.27 18.48 6.76
C GLN A 145 -29.18 19.78 5.95
N THR A 146 -29.22 19.65 4.63
CA THR A 146 -29.29 20.77 3.67
C THR A 146 -30.51 20.59 2.75
N ALA A 147 -30.77 21.57 1.89
CA ALA A 147 -31.85 21.47 0.91
C ALA A 147 -31.67 20.30 -0.07
N LEU A 148 -30.43 19.96 -0.44
CA LEU A 148 -30.10 18.90 -1.40
C LEU A 148 -29.65 17.59 -0.75
N GLY A 149 -29.22 17.63 0.51
CA GLY A 149 -28.73 16.45 1.21
C GLY A 149 -28.16 16.78 2.58
N MET A 150 -26.86 16.63 2.75
CA MET A 150 -26.19 16.75 4.05
C MET A 150 -24.81 17.38 3.94
N VAL A 151 -24.40 18.05 5.00
CA VAL A 151 -23.03 18.54 5.20
C VAL A 151 -22.50 18.03 6.53
N GLY A 152 -21.28 17.53 6.55
CA GLY A 152 -20.62 17.03 7.75
C GLY A 152 -19.20 17.56 7.95
N LEU A 153 -18.73 17.46 9.19
CA LEU A 153 -17.35 17.74 9.57
C LEU A 153 -16.67 16.43 9.93
N LEU A 154 -15.56 16.13 9.26
CA LEU A 154 -14.69 15.00 9.55
C LEU A 154 -13.43 15.51 10.24
N VAL A 155 -13.05 14.88 11.35
CA VAL A 155 -11.86 15.28 12.12
C VAL A 155 -10.96 14.08 12.33
N ARG A 156 -9.68 14.24 12.05
CA ARG A 156 -8.63 13.26 12.33
C ARG A 156 -7.82 13.73 13.53
N ARG A 157 -7.84 12.94 14.62
CA ARG A 157 -7.15 13.29 15.88
C ARG A 157 -5.69 12.87 15.90
N GLU A 158 -5.35 11.80 15.19
CA GLU A 158 -3.99 11.28 15.07
C GLU A 158 -3.50 11.39 13.63
N LYS A 159 -2.38 12.09 13.42
CA LYS A 159 -1.84 12.33 12.08
C LYS A 159 -1.48 11.05 11.37
N ALA A 160 -1.80 10.97 10.08
CA ALA A 160 -1.24 9.95 9.22
C ALA A 160 0.28 10.15 9.08
N TYR A 161 0.98 9.09 8.67
CA TYR A 161 2.43 9.14 8.39
C TYR A 161 2.77 9.89 7.09
N TYR A 162 1.78 10.32 6.30
CA TYR A 162 2.00 11.14 5.11
C TYR A 162 2.25 12.61 5.49
N PRO A 163 3.17 13.31 4.79
CA PRO A 163 3.43 14.72 5.05
C PRO A 163 2.21 15.57 4.68
N ARG A 164 1.99 16.65 5.43
CA ARG A 164 0.88 17.60 5.21
C ARG A 164 -0.51 16.92 5.21
N ASP A 165 -0.71 16.05 6.18
CA ASP A 165 -2.03 15.47 6.52
C ASP A 165 -3.03 16.57 6.92
N ILE A 166 -4.27 16.47 6.43
CA ILE A 166 -5.30 17.51 6.62
C ILE A 166 -6.27 17.06 7.70
N GLU A 167 -6.19 17.66 8.87
CA GLU A 167 -6.90 17.19 10.07
C GLU A 167 -8.42 17.41 10.03
N MET A 168 -8.89 18.45 9.34
CA MET A 168 -10.31 18.82 9.27
C MET A 168 -10.80 18.82 7.83
N LEU A 169 -11.75 17.95 7.53
CA LEU A 169 -12.38 17.86 6.22
C LEU A 169 -13.86 18.20 6.30
N ARG A 170 -14.37 18.75 5.21
CA ARG A 170 -15.79 18.96 4.98
C ARG A 170 -16.32 17.86 4.07
N LEU A 171 -17.37 17.19 4.52
CA LEU A 171 -18.16 16.23 3.75
C LEU A 171 -19.39 16.94 3.20
N ASP A 172 -19.59 16.93 1.89
CA ASP A 172 -20.81 17.39 1.23
C ASP A 172 -21.47 16.20 0.51
N VAL A 173 -22.77 16.04 0.72
CA VAL A 173 -23.56 14.96 0.15
C VAL A 173 -24.81 15.53 -0.49
N GLU A 174 -25.00 15.24 -1.78
CA GLU A 174 -26.15 15.70 -2.56
C GLU A 174 -26.90 14.50 -3.15
N PHE A 175 -28.19 14.38 -2.82
CA PHE A 175 -29.07 13.40 -3.44
C PHE A 175 -29.59 13.99 -4.76
N GLU A 176 -28.74 13.96 -5.79
CA GLU A 176 -28.98 14.72 -7.01
C GLU A 176 -30.18 14.23 -7.82
N THR A 177 -30.29 12.92 -8.02
CA THR A 177 -31.43 12.29 -8.70
C THR A 177 -31.77 10.96 -8.02
N ASN A 178 -32.88 10.34 -8.45
CA ASN A 178 -33.26 9.03 -7.93
C ASN A 178 -32.23 7.93 -8.24
N THR A 179 -31.29 8.16 -9.16
CA THR A 179 -30.28 7.20 -9.62
C THR A 179 -28.84 7.68 -9.45
N ARG A 180 -28.64 8.94 -9.02
CA ARG A 180 -27.31 9.55 -8.87
C ARG A 180 -27.16 10.22 -7.51
N LEU A 181 -26.14 9.79 -6.78
CA LEU A 181 -25.67 10.36 -5.52
C LEU A 181 -24.33 11.02 -5.77
N HIS A 182 -24.10 12.19 -5.19
CA HIS A 182 -22.81 12.87 -5.23
C HIS A 182 -22.29 13.07 -3.81
N ILE A 183 -21.05 12.60 -3.58
CA ILE A 183 -20.34 12.75 -2.31
C ILE A 183 -19.01 13.44 -2.61
N LYS A 184 -18.73 14.52 -1.88
CA LYS A 184 -17.51 15.30 -2.02
C LYS A 184 -16.87 15.49 -0.65
N ILE A 185 -15.57 15.25 -0.57
CA ILE A 185 -14.75 15.50 0.63
C ILE A 185 -13.71 16.55 0.27
N THR A 186 -13.63 17.62 1.06
CA THR A 186 -12.72 18.75 0.83
C THR A 186 -11.99 19.13 2.10
N ASP A 187 -10.88 19.85 1.97
CA ASP A 187 -10.26 20.56 3.09
C ASP A 187 -11.24 21.64 3.58
N ALA A 188 -11.54 21.64 4.88
CA ALA A 188 -12.51 22.55 5.48
C ALA A 188 -12.01 24.00 5.57
N ALA A 189 -10.69 24.22 5.54
CA ALA A 189 -10.05 25.52 5.71
C ALA A 189 -9.53 26.11 4.40
N ASN A 190 -8.97 25.27 3.51
CA ASN A 190 -8.30 25.75 2.29
C ASN A 190 -8.94 25.16 1.03
N PRO A 191 -9.26 25.98 0.02
CA PRO A 191 -9.67 25.45 -1.28
C PRO A 191 -8.52 24.68 -1.93
N ARG A 192 -8.84 23.55 -2.54
CA ARG A 192 -7.89 22.70 -3.28
C ARG A 192 -8.22 22.72 -4.77
N PHE A 193 -7.32 22.17 -5.58
CA PHE A 193 -7.59 21.99 -7.00
C PHE A 193 -8.85 21.13 -7.21
N GLU A 194 -9.75 21.60 -8.06
CA GLU A 194 -10.91 20.88 -8.55
C GLU A 194 -10.88 20.86 -10.06
N VAL A 195 -11.29 19.75 -10.66
CA VAL A 195 -11.33 19.61 -12.12
C VAL A 195 -12.33 20.65 -12.67
N PRO A 196 -11.91 21.56 -13.57
CA PRO A 196 -12.79 22.58 -14.13
C PRO A 196 -13.70 21.96 -15.20
N LEU A 197 -14.66 21.15 -14.75
CA LEU A 197 -15.62 20.45 -15.59
C LEU A 197 -17.04 20.83 -15.18
N GLU A 198 -17.85 21.23 -16.15
CA GLU A 198 -19.28 21.42 -15.92
C GLU A 198 -19.96 20.06 -15.76
N VAL A 199 -20.44 19.79 -14.54
CA VAL A 199 -21.23 18.60 -14.23
C VAL A 199 -22.70 18.98 -14.03
N PRO A 200 -23.65 18.08 -14.35
CA PRO A 200 -25.07 18.36 -14.16
C PRO A 200 -25.40 18.63 -12.69
N ARG A 201 -25.89 19.84 -12.39
CA ARG A 201 -26.21 20.26 -11.03
C ARG A 201 -27.63 19.87 -10.63
N ALA A 202 -27.82 19.48 -9.37
CA ALA A 202 -29.15 19.25 -8.81
C ALA A 202 -29.78 20.55 -8.30
N MET A 203 -31.01 20.82 -8.72
CA MET A 203 -31.79 21.97 -8.23
C MET A 203 -32.75 21.59 -7.10
N LYS A 204 -33.06 20.31 -6.96
CA LYS A 204 -33.96 19.75 -5.95
C LYS A 204 -33.42 18.39 -5.51
N ARG A 205 -33.59 18.09 -4.22
CA ARG A 205 -33.31 16.76 -3.65
C ARG A 205 -34.14 15.68 -4.33
N ALA A 206 -33.53 14.52 -4.56
CA ALA A 206 -34.20 13.33 -5.07
C ALA A 206 -35.39 12.92 -4.17
N GLU A 207 -36.53 12.64 -4.80
CA GLU A 207 -37.76 12.29 -4.08
C GLU A 207 -37.81 10.80 -3.69
N ASN A 208 -37.39 9.92 -4.61
CA ASN A 208 -37.49 8.47 -4.46
C ASN A 208 -36.20 7.79 -4.94
N PRO A 209 -35.06 8.00 -4.25
CA PRO A 209 -33.80 7.39 -4.65
C PRO A 209 -33.83 5.87 -4.53
N ILE A 210 -33.28 5.18 -5.52
CA ILE A 210 -33.15 3.71 -5.54
C ILE A 210 -32.03 3.21 -4.61
N TYR A 211 -31.36 4.13 -3.93
CA TYR A 211 -30.25 3.90 -3.03
C TYR A 211 -30.53 4.50 -1.64
N SER A 212 -29.88 3.96 -0.61
CA SER A 212 -29.85 4.49 0.75
C SER A 212 -28.41 4.71 1.18
N LEU A 213 -28.19 5.73 2.00
CA LEU A 213 -26.88 6.16 2.43
C LEU A 213 -26.83 6.23 3.96
N ASP A 214 -25.90 5.50 4.55
CA ASP A 214 -25.60 5.51 5.98
C ASP A 214 -24.13 5.86 6.20
N PHE A 215 -23.78 6.20 7.44
CA PHE A 215 -22.40 6.53 7.83
C PHE A 215 -21.97 5.75 9.08
N SER A 216 -20.74 5.23 9.05
CA SER A 216 -20.00 4.93 10.28
C SER A 216 -19.43 6.23 10.82
N ARG A 217 -19.52 6.44 12.14
CA ARG A 217 -19.02 7.67 12.77
C ARG A 217 -17.55 7.59 13.14
N ASP A 218 -17.12 6.51 13.77
CA ASP A 218 -15.76 6.35 14.29
C ASP A 218 -15.33 4.87 14.20
N PRO A 219 -14.42 4.50 13.28
CA PRO A 219 -13.88 5.34 12.20
C PRO A 219 -14.97 5.74 11.19
N PHE A 220 -14.79 6.90 10.53
CA PHE A 220 -15.67 7.39 9.49
C PHE A 220 -15.68 6.43 8.29
N GLY A 221 -16.88 6.17 7.77
CA GLY A 221 -17.02 5.52 6.48
C GLY A 221 -18.41 5.71 5.92
N VAL A 222 -18.51 5.55 4.61
CA VAL A 222 -19.75 5.67 3.83
C VAL A 222 -20.26 4.28 3.52
N LEU A 223 -21.56 4.08 3.75
CA LEU A 223 -22.25 2.84 3.43
C LEU A 223 -23.42 3.13 2.48
N LEU A 224 -23.25 2.78 1.20
CA LEU A 224 -24.25 2.94 0.15
C LEU A 224 -24.91 1.59 -0.13
N ARG A 225 -26.24 1.54 -0.12
CA ARG A 225 -27.00 0.31 -0.39
C ARG A 225 -28.04 0.51 -1.48
N ARG A 226 -28.29 -0.53 -2.28
CA ARG A 226 -29.43 -0.60 -3.19
C ARG A 226 -30.69 -0.87 -2.36
N ARG A 227 -31.72 -0.02 -2.48
CA ARG A 227 -32.93 -0.16 -1.65
C ARG A 227 -33.73 -1.42 -1.97
N ALA A 228 -33.80 -1.79 -3.25
CA ALA A 228 -34.63 -2.91 -3.70
C ALA A 228 -34.16 -4.27 -3.17
N THR A 229 -32.83 -4.48 -3.12
CA THR A 229 -32.22 -5.78 -2.76
C THR A 229 -31.51 -5.76 -1.40
N GLY A 230 -31.17 -4.58 -0.88
CA GLY A 230 -30.29 -4.43 0.29
C GLY A 230 -28.80 -4.61 -0.02
N THR A 231 -28.40 -4.84 -1.28
CA THR A 231 -26.99 -5.02 -1.66
C THR A 231 -26.16 -3.82 -1.24
N VAL A 232 -25.03 -4.04 -0.58
CA VAL A 232 -24.05 -3.00 -0.24
C VAL A 232 -23.21 -2.69 -1.48
N LEU A 233 -23.40 -1.50 -2.05
CA LEU A 233 -22.73 -1.05 -3.28
C LEU A 233 -21.36 -0.44 -3.00
N LEU A 234 -21.26 0.30 -1.89
CA LEU A 234 -20.04 0.94 -1.43
C LEU A 234 -19.98 0.80 0.10
N ASN A 235 -18.85 0.33 0.63
CA ASN A 235 -18.57 0.31 2.06
C ASN A 235 -17.13 0.74 2.31
N THR A 236 -16.94 2.00 2.73
CA THR A 236 -15.61 2.57 2.92
C THR A 236 -15.07 2.41 4.34
N THR A 237 -15.75 1.68 5.22
CA THR A 237 -15.27 1.42 6.59
C THR A 237 -14.13 0.41 6.65
N VAL A 238 -13.72 -0.14 5.51
CA VAL A 238 -12.81 -1.28 5.42
C VAL A 238 -11.33 -0.91 5.48
N ALA A 239 -11.00 0.36 5.25
CA ALA A 239 -9.66 0.90 5.38
C ALA A 239 -9.73 2.35 5.90
N PRO A 240 -8.65 2.87 6.50
CA PRO A 240 -8.62 4.26 6.92
C PRO A 240 -8.73 5.21 5.73
N LEU A 241 -9.50 6.29 5.91
CA LEU A 241 -9.47 7.44 5.02
C LEU A 241 -8.17 8.22 5.28
N ILE A 242 -7.36 8.40 4.24
CA ILE A 242 -6.17 9.24 4.28
C ILE A 242 -6.39 10.44 3.36
N PHE A 243 -6.21 11.64 3.88
CA PHE A 243 -6.38 12.88 3.13
C PHE A 243 -5.23 13.83 3.45
N ALA A 244 -4.11 13.63 2.76
CA ALA A 244 -2.96 14.51 2.81
C ALA A 244 -2.85 15.35 1.54
N ASP A 245 -2.04 16.40 1.59
CA ASP A 245 -1.89 17.37 0.50
C ASP A 245 -1.51 16.74 -0.86
N GLN A 246 -0.77 15.63 -0.87
CA GLN A 246 -0.40 14.94 -2.11
C GLN A 246 -0.69 13.44 -2.07
N PHE A 247 -1.57 13.00 -1.15
CA PHE A 247 -1.98 11.61 -1.06
C PHE A 247 -3.41 11.50 -0.54
N LEU A 248 -4.30 10.99 -1.39
CA LEU A 248 -5.70 10.75 -1.07
C LEU A 248 -5.94 9.24 -1.20
N GLN A 249 -6.49 8.62 -0.17
CA GLN A 249 -6.82 7.20 -0.18
C GLN A 249 -8.21 6.97 0.40
N ILE A 250 -9.03 6.28 -0.39
CA ILE A 250 -10.32 5.74 0.03
C ILE A 250 -10.42 4.33 -0.54
N ALA A 251 -10.94 3.39 0.26
CA ALA A 251 -11.15 2.02 -0.17
C ALA A 251 -12.62 1.66 -0.04
N THR A 252 -13.06 0.63 -0.76
CA THR A 252 -14.39 0.05 -0.62
C THR A 252 -14.34 -1.45 -0.88
N LEU A 253 -15.25 -2.20 -0.26
CA LEU A 253 -15.59 -3.54 -0.75
C LEU A 253 -16.44 -3.45 -2.01
N LEU A 254 -16.27 -4.46 -2.86
CA LEU A 254 -17.04 -4.65 -4.07
C LEU A 254 -18.08 -5.76 -3.84
N PRO A 255 -19.34 -5.61 -4.28
CA PRO A 255 -20.37 -6.64 -4.08
C PRO A 255 -20.23 -7.86 -5.00
N SER A 256 -19.37 -7.80 -6.02
CA SER A 256 -19.09 -8.91 -6.93
C SER A 256 -17.67 -8.79 -7.52
N LYS A 257 -17.31 -9.74 -8.39
CA LYS A 257 -16.02 -9.75 -9.10
C LYS A 257 -16.08 -9.13 -10.50
N PHE A 258 -17.24 -8.62 -10.94
CA PHE A 258 -17.47 -8.18 -12.32
C PHE A 258 -17.21 -6.68 -12.49
N LEU A 259 -15.93 -6.28 -12.44
CA LEU A 259 -15.48 -4.88 -12.53
C LEU A 259 -15.01 -4.53 -13.95
N TYR A 260 -15.51 -3.41 -14.47
CA TYR A 260 -15.22 -2.89 -15.82
C TYR A 260 -14.88 -1.39 -15.76
N GLY A 261 -14.13 -0.87 -16.73
CA GLY A 261 -13.81 0.56 -16.85
C GLY A 261 -12.35 0.89 -16.49
N LEU A 262 -12.12 1.98 -15.74
CA LEU A 262 -10.81 2.42 -15.22
C LEU A 262 -9.71 2.57 -16.29
N GLY A 263 -10.07 3.02 -17.50
CA GLY A 263 -9.12 3.15 -18.60
C GLY A 263 -8.16 4.35 -18.49
N GLU A 264 -7.12 4.43 -19.32
CA GLU A 264 -6.81 3.55 -20.44
C GLU A 264 -5.69 2.54 -20.14
N HIS A 265 -5.99 1.24 -20.32
CA HIS A 265 -5.04 0.14 -20.16
C HIS A 265 -5.27 -0.91 -21.25
N ARG A 266 -4.20 -1.64 -21.60
CA ARG A 266 -4.30 -2.84 -22.43
C ARG A 266 -4.55 -4.06 -21.54
N GLY A 267 -5.68 -4.73 -21.77
CA GLY A 267 -6.06 -5.93 -21.02
C GLY A 267 -7.44 -6.45 -21.43
N THR A 268 -7.97 -7.39 -20.65
CA THR A 268 -9.36 -7.85 -20.79
C THR A 268 -10.34 -6.76 -20.35
N LEU A 269 -11.55 -6.77 -20.91
CA LEU A 269 -12.59 -5.82 -20.51
C LEU A 269 -12.99 -6.00 -19.03
N LEU A 270 -13.09 -7.26 -18.59
CA LEU A 270 -13.24 -7.63 -17.18
C LEU A 270 -11.89 -7.55 -16.47
N HIS A 271 -11.80 -6.78 -15.40
CA HIS A 271 -10.57 -6.62 -14.62
C HIS A 271 -10.28 -7.83 -13.73
N SER A 272 -8.99 -8.16 -13.58
CA SER A 272 -8.53 -9.09 -12.54
C SER A 272 -8.52 -8.39 -11.19
N LEU A 273 -9.12 -9.02 -10.17
CA LEU A 273 -9.09 -8.56 -8.77
C LEU A 273 -7.97 -9.24 -7.95
N ASP A 274 -7.10 -10.00 -8.61
CA ASP A 274 -5.93 -10.65 -8.00
C ASP A 274 -4.80 -9.63 -7.85
N TRP A 275 -4.92 -8.77 -6.83
CA TRP A 275 -3.91 -7.77 -6.41
C TRP A 275 -3.38 -6.90 -7.57
N SER A 276 -4.28 -6.46 -8.45
CA SER A 276 -3.94 -5.63 -9.59
C SER A 276 -3.80 -4.15 -9.22
N THR A 277 -3.04 -3.40 -10.01
CA THR A 277 -2.95 -1.94 -9.88
C THR A 277 -3.05 -1.31 -11.25
N LEU A 278 -4.04 -0.43 -11.40
CA LEU A 278 -4.30 0.32 -12.62
C LEU A 278 -3.86 1.76 -12.38
N THR A 279 -2.84 2.20 -13.11
CA THR A 279 -2.31 3.56 -12.99
C THR A 279 -3.00 4.46 -14.00
N LEU A 280 -3.59 5.57 -13.53
CA LEU A 280 -4.23 6.57 -14.39
C LEU A 280 -3.32 7.78 -14.49
N TRP A 281 -2.53 7.86 -15.55
CA TRP A 281 -1.69 9.01 -15.86
C TRP A 281 -1.44 9.04 -17.36
N ALA A 282 -1.96 10.06 -18.06
CA ALA A 282 -1.86 10.12 -19.52
C ALA A 282 -0.40 10.10 -19.98
N ARG A 283 -0.05 9.12 -20.82
CA ARG A 283 1.32 8.85 -21.26
C ARG A 283 1.35 8.38 -22.70
N ASP A 284 2.23 9.00 -23.48
CA ASP A 284 2.55 8.57 -24.84
C ASP A 284 3.45 7.32 -24.79
N ILE A 285 2.83 6.15 -24.99
CA ILE A 285 3.50 4.87 -25.14
C ILE A 285 2.63 3.89 -25.92
N SER A 286 3.26 3.04 -26.74
CA SER A 286 2.56 1.97 -27.46
C SER A 286 1.74 1.10 -26.49
N PRO A 287 0.51 0.68 -26.86
CA PRO A 287 -0.36 -0.12 -26.00
C PRO A 287 0.33 -1.38 -25.47
N THR A 288 0.72 -1.33 -24.20
CA THR A 288 1.50 -2.37 -23.50
C THR A 288 0.77 -2.72 -22.21
N GLU A 289 0.71 -4.02 -21.88
CA GLU A 289 0.06 -4.48 -20.65
C GLU A 289 0.76 -3.92 -19.41
N SER A 290 0.01 -3.70 -18.33
CA SER A 290 0.48 -3.13 -17.06
C SER A 290 1.00 -1.68 -17.12
N PHE A 291 0.89 -1.00 -18.26
CA PHE A 291 1.31 0.40 -18.41
C PHE A 291 0.08 1.32 -18.41
N ASN A 292 0.23 2.51 -17.84
CA ASN A 292 -0.67 3.63 -18.09
C ASN A 292 -0.48 4.13 -19.54
N LEU A 293 -1.60 4.36 -20.24
CA LEU A 293 -1.62 4.74 -21.66
C LEU A 293 -2.11 6.19 -21.83
N TYR A 294 -2.75 6.52 -22.95
CA TYR A 294 -3.01 7.90 -23.37
C TYR A 294 -4.13 8.57 -22.57
N GLY A 295 -5.15 7.82 -22.15
CA GLY A 295 -6.31 8.29 -21.41
C GLY A 295 -6.28 8.01 -19.90
N ALA A 296 -7.03 8.82 -19.15
CA ALA A 296 -7.32 8.62 -17.73
C ALA A 296 -8.83 8.78 -17.51
N HIS A 297 -9.51 7.68 -17.23
CA HIS A 297 -10.96 7.57 -17.09
C HIS A 297 -11.29 6.91 -15.74
N PRO A 298 -11.33 7.69 -14.64
CA PRO A 298 -11.58 7.19 -13.28
C PRO A 298 -13.07 6.88 -13.05
N PHE A 299 -13.65 6.07 -13.93
CA PHE A 299 -14.99 5.53 -13.85
C PHE A 299 -14.93 4.01 -13.90
N TYR A 300 -15.63 3.34 -12.99
CA TYR A 300 -15.89 1.91 -13.11
C TYR A 300 -17.38 1.62 -13.14
N LEU A 301 -17.73 0.53 -13.82
CA LEU A 301 -19.03 -0.12 -13.76
C LEU A 301 -18.84 -1.48 -13.12
N LEU A 302 -19.73 -1.83 -12.19
CA LEU A 302 -19.73 -3.12 -11.53
C LEU A 302 -21.08 -3.79 -11.68
N MET A 303 -21.08 -5.01 -12.20
CA MET A 303 -22.29 -5.84 -12.31
C MET A 303 -22.46 -6.71 -11.07
N GLU A 304 -23.62 -6.65 -10.44
CA GLU A 304 -24.01 -7.49 -9.30
C GLU A 304 -24.39 -8.90 -9.78
N GLU A 305 -24.33 -9.91 -8.90
CA GLU A 305 -24.68 -11.30 -9.22
C GLU A 305 -26.13 -11.47 -9.74
N GLY A 306 -27.02 -10.54 -9.39
CA GLY A 306 -28.41 -10.52 -9.88
C GLY A 306 -28.62 -9.88 -11.25
N GLY A 307 -27.57 -9.39 -11.92
CA GLY A 307 -27.63 -8.70 -13.21
C GLY A 307 -27.89 -7.19 -13.13
N ASP A 308 -28.22 -6.67 -11.95
CA ASP A 308 -28.18 -5.24 -11.65
C ASP A 308 -26.75 -4.70 -11.76
N ALA A 309 -26.60 -3.39 -11.91
CA ALA A 309 -25.28 -2.76 -11.93
C ALA A 309 -25.28 -1.39 -11.24
N HIS A 310 -24.10 -0.95 -10.83
CA HIS A 310 -23.85 0.43 -10.44
C HIS A 310 -22.52 0.91 -11.04
N GLY A 311 -22.36 2.23 -11.09
CA GLY A 311 -21.11 2.85 -11.52
C GLY A 311 -20.64 3.89 -10.51
N VAL A 312 -19.33 4.06 -10.43
CA VAL A 312 -18.70 5.09 -9.60
C VAL A 312 -17.75 5.89 -10.47
N PHE A 313 -17.87 7.21 -10.41
CA PHE A 313 -17.00 8.16 -11.09
C PHE A 313 -16.30 9.01 -10.04
N LEU A 314 -14.97 9.01 -10.05
CA LEU A 314 -14.15 9.90 -9.24
C LEU A 314 -13.72 11.09 -10.09
N LEU A 315 -14.31 12.26 -9.86
CA LEU A 315 -13.91 13.50 -10.55
C LEU A 315 -12.61 14.06 -9.96
N ASN A 316 -11.49 13.47 -10.36
CA ASN A 316 -10.13 13.89 -10.00
C ASN A 316 -9.21 13.69 -11.22
N SER A 317 -8.28 14.61 -11.44
CA SER A 317 -7.33 14.57 -12.57
C SER A 317 -5.87 14.67 -12.15
N ASN A 318 -5.56 14.31 -10.91
CA ASN A 318 -4.19 14.23 -10.41
C ASN A 318 -3.43 13.03 -10.97
#